data_AF-A0A603B9S5-F1
#
_entry.id   AF-A0A603B9S5-F1
#
_cell.length_a   1.000
_cell.length_b   1.000
_cell.length_c   1.000
_cell.angle_alpha   90.00
_cell.angle_beta   90.00
_cell.angle_gamma   90.00
#
_symmetry.space_group_name_H-M   'P 1'
#
loop_
_entity.id
_entity.type
_entity.pdbx_description
1 polymer ?
#
loop_
_entity_poly.entity_id
_entity_poly.type
_entity_poly.pdbx_seq_one_letter_code
_entity_poly.pdbx_strand_id
1 'polypeptide(L)' 'MVGLEILYKMYKIMCQGGKRDNSGVLAQCGLTPKWMAEQMESHDEPERKVHLYHCDHRGLPLALISPANTVACGV' A
#
# COMPACT_ATOMS: atom_id res chain seq x y z
N MET A 1 8.74 14.06 10.26
CA MET A 1 7.42 14.72 10.42
C MET A 1 6.40 14.33 9.35
N VAL A 2 6.81 13.85 8.16
CA VAL A 2 5.91 13.44 7.05
C VAL A 2 5.01 12.25 7.39
N GLY A 3 5.48 11.31 8.22
CA GLY A 3 4.67 10.16 8.63
C GLY A 3 3.36 10.57 9.33
N LEU A 4 3.44 11.46 10.33
CA LEU A 4 2.27 11.88 11.10
C LEU A 4 1.19 12.56 10.22
N GLU A 5 1.62 13.28 9.19
CA GLU A 5 0.76 13.90 8.18
C GLU A 5 0.00 12.85 7.35
N ILE A 6 0.69 11.81 6.88
CA ILE A 6 0.10 10.74 6.06
C ILE A 6 -0.97 9.99 6.87
N LEU A 7 -0.66 9.70 8.12
CA LEU A 7 -1.55 8.98 9.01
C LEU A 7 -2.78 9.82 9.40
N TYR A 8 -2.61 11.11 9.67
CA TYR A 8 -3.73 12.01 9.92
C TYR A 8 -4.63 12.12 8.69
N LYS A 9 -4.06 12.15 7.48
CA LYS A 9 -4.82 12.08 6.23
C LYS A 9 -5.56 10.75 6.08
N MET A 10 -4.91 9.62 6.38
CA MET A 10 -5.52 8.29 6.34
C MET A 10 -6.70 8.19 7.32
N TYR A 11 -6.52 8.60 8.58
CA TYR A 11 -7.58 8.64 9.59
C TYR A 11 -8.76 9.50 9.13
N LYS A 12 -8.49 10.70 8.60
CA LYS A 12 -9.52 11.60 8.10
C LYS A 12 -10.30 10.99 6.93
N ILE A 13 -9.60 10.33 6.00
CA ILE A 13 -10.24 9.60 4.89
C ILE A 13 -11.08 8.43 5.42
N MET A 14 -10.62 7.68 6.43
CA MET A 14 -11.42 6.60 7.00
C MET A 14 -12.67 7.10 7.75
N CYS A 15 -12.60 8.27 8.39
CA CYS A 15 -13.75 8.90 9.05
C CYS A 15 -14.74 9.51 8.05
N GLN A 16 -14.24 10.09 6.94
CA GLN A 16 -15.02 10.96 6.04
C GLN A 16 -15.21 10.39 4.63
N GLY A 17 -14.61 9.25 4.30
CA GLY A 17 -14.64 8.63 2.97
C GLY A 17 -15.97 7.96 2.61
N GLY A 18 -16.96 7.98 3.50
CA GLY A 18 -18.30 7.46 3.29
C GLY A 18 -19.39 8.52 3.50
N LYS A 19 -20.65 8.11 3.31
CA LYS A 19 -21.84 8.99 3.42
C LYS A 19 -22.15 9.46 4.85
N ARG A 20 -21.44 8.94 5.86
CA ARG A 20 -21.59 9.20 7.30
C ARG A 20 -20.23 9.14 7.98
N ASP A 21 -20.09 9.86 9.09
CA ASP A 21 -18.90 9.79 9.93
C ASP A 21 -18.75 8.38 10.53
N ASN A 22 -17.60 7.76 10.27
CA ASN A 22 -17.27 6.40 10.74
C ASN A 22 -16.37 6.40 11.99
N SER A 23 -16.09 7.57 12.58
CA SER A 23 -15.20 7.75 13.73
C SER A 23 -15.53 6.82 14.91
N GLY A 24 -16.83 6.61 15.21
CA GLY A 24 -17.28 5.71 16.28
C GLY A 24 -16.92 4.24 16.04
N VAL A 25 -17.08 3.74 14.82
CA VAL A 25 -16.73 2.35 14.46
C VAL A 25 -15.22 2.15 14.50
N LEU A 26 -14.46 3.14 14.01
CA LEU A 26 -13.00 3.11 14.09
C LEU A 26 -12.52 3.09 15.54
N ALA A 27 -13.12 3.90 16.41
CA ALA A 27 -12.80 3.89 17.83
C ALA A 27 -13.14 2.55 18.51
N GLN A 28 -14.26 1.93 18.16
CA GLN A 28 -14.63 0.59 18.66
C GLN A 28 -13.63 -0.50 18.22
N CYS A 29 -13.03 -0.36 17.04
CA CYS A 29 -11.97 -1.23 16.54
C CYS A 29 -10.58 -0.89 17.09
N GLY A 30 -10.45 0.08 18.01
CA GLY A 30 -9.15 0.52 18.56
C GLY A 30 -8.36 1.47 17.67
N LEU A 31 -8.90 1.87 16.52
CA LEU A 31 -8.27 2.73 15.52
C LEU A 31 -8.42 4.21 15.88
N THR A 32 -7.85 4.61 17.02
CA THR A 32 -7.84 6.02 17.47
C THR A 32 -6.65 6.79 16.87
N PRO A 33 -6.76 8.12 16.68
CA PRO A 33 -5.65 8.94 16.17
C PRO A 33 -4.37 8.81 17.01
N LYS A 34 -4.53 8.72 18.33
CA LYS A 34 -3.44 8.57 19.29
C LYS A 34 -2.73 7.24 19.10
N TRP A 35 -3.47 6.14 19.01
CA TRP A 35 -2.89 4.81 18.77
C TRP A 35 -2.16 4.76 17.43
N MET A 36 -2.79 5.27 16.37
CA MET A 36 -2.16 5.29 15.05
C MET A 36 -0.84 6.08 15.09
N ALA A 37 -0.81 7.24 15.76
CA ALA A 37 0.39 8.07 15.88
C ALA A 37 1.51 7.34 16.65
N GLU A 38 1.17 6.53 17.63
CA GLU A 38 2.12 5.70 18.40
C GLU A 38 2.69 4.52 17.58
N GLN A 39 2.03 4.11 16.50
CA GLN A 39 2.55 3.09 15.57
C GLN A 39 3.52 3.66 14.53
N MET A 40 3.78 4.97 14.57
CA MET A 40 4.68 5.63 13.62
C MET A 40 6.10 5.69 14.18
N GLU A 41 6.80 4.56 14.15
CA GLU A 41 8.26 4.65 14.09
C GLU A 41 8.66 5.20 12.73
N SER A 42 9.57 6.18 12.74
CA SER A 42 10.22 6.62 11.50
C SER A 42 11.13 5.49 11.02
N HIS A 43 10.61 4.66 10.13
CA HIS A 43 11.41 3.68 9.42
C HIS A 43 11.77 4.26 8.05
N ASP A 44 13.02 4.10 7.63
CA ASP A 44 13.40 4.36 6.25
C ASP A 44 12.66 3.35 5.37
N GLU A 45 11.63 3.78 4.63
CA GLU A 45 11.01 2.88 3.65
C GLU A 45 12.09 2.49 2.63
N PRO A 46 12.41 1.18 2.51
CA PRO A 46 13.38 0.77 1.51
C PRO A 46 12.81 1.12 0.14
N GLU A 47 13.61 1.78 -0.69
CA GLU A 47 13.26 2.02 -2.08
C GLU A 47 13.09 0.65 -2.77
N ARG A 48 11.84 0.28 -3.09
CA ARG A 48 11.54 -1.00 -3.77
C ARG A 48 11.32 -0.74 -5.25
N LYS A 49 12.13 -1.39 -6.10
CA LYS A 49 11.81 -1.50 -7.53
C LYS A 49 10.74 -2.56 -7.72
N VAL A 50 9.56 -2.16 -8.20
CA VAL A 50 8.48 -3.09 -8.54
C VAL A 50 8.74 -3.66 -9.92
N HIS A 51 8.99 -4.96 -10.00
CA HIS A 51 9.09 -5.70 -11.26
C HIS A 51 7.81 -6.52 -11.45
N LEU A 52 6.93 -6.07 -12.34
CA LEU A 52 5.71 -6.81 -12.70
C LEU A 52 6.05 -7.82 -13.81
N TYR A 53 5.77 -9.11 -13.57
CA TYR A 53 5.87 -10.16 -14.59
C TYR A 53 4.50 -10.80 -14.79
N HIS A 54 4.16 -11.15 -16.04
CA HIS A 54 3.00 -11.99 -16.32
C HIS A 54 3.44 -13.45 -16.22
N CYS A 55 2.96 -14.16 -15.19
CA CYS A 55 3.22 -15.58 -14.99
C CYS A 55 1.98 -16.42 -15.28
N ASP A 56 2.17 -17.66 -15.71
CA ASP A 56 1.10 -18.65 -15.77
C ASP A 56 0.71 -19.15 -14.35
N HIS A 57 -0.27 -20.06 -14.27
CA HIS A 57 -0.71 -20.66 -13.00
C HIS A 57 0.38 -21.47 -12.24
N ARG A 58 1.51 -21.76 -12.88
CA ARG A 58 2.66 -22.47 -12.30
C ARG A 58 3.78 -21.52 -11.87
N GLY A 59 3.64 -20.23 -12.14
CA GLY A 59 4.65 -19.20 -11.86
C GLY A 59 5.69 -19.04 -12.97
N LEU A 60 5.49 -19.65 -14.15
CA LEU A 60 6.40 -19.51 -15.28
C LEU A 60 6.15 -18.16 -15.99
N PRO A 61 7.15 -17.31 -16.21
CA PRO A 61 6.96 -16.05 -16.93
C PRO A 61 6.54 -16.34 -18.38
N LEU A 62 5.32 -15.91 -18.72
CA LEU A 62 4.70 -16.08 -20.05
C LEU A 62 5.39 -15.22 -21.12
N ALA A 63 6.09 -14.17 -20.67
CA ALA A 63 6.85 -13.27 -21.52
C ALA A 63 8.10 -12.80 -20.77
N LEU A 64 9.27 -13.07 -21.35
CA LEU A 64 10.51 -12.42 -20.94
C LEU A 64 10.61 -11.09 -21.68
N ILE A 65 10.62 -9.98 -20.95
CA ILE A 65 10.85 -8.63 -21.50
C ILE A 65 12.32 -8.29 -21.33
N SER A 66 13.03 -8.07 -22.44
CA SER A 66 14.42 -7.62 -22.41
C SER A 66 14.52 -6.13 -22.04
N PRO A 67 15.70 -5.64 -21.62
CA PRO A 67 15.95 -4.20 -21.45
C PRO A 67 15.75 -3.38 -22.74
N ALA A 68 15.80 -4.03 -23.91
CA ALA A 68 15.47 -3.42 -25.21
C ALA A 68 13.97 -3.44 -25.52
N ASN A 69 13.12 -3.75 -24.53
CA ASN A 69 11.67 -3.85 -24.63
C ASN A 69 11.18 -4.85 -25.69
N THR A 70 11.97 -5.89 -25.94
CA THR A 70 11.58 -7.02 -26.80
C THR A 70 10.96 -8.13 -25.96
N VAL A 71 9.90 -8.75 -26.48
CA VAL A 71 9.17 -9.84 -25.82
C VAL A 71 9.62 -11.16 -26.44
N ALA A 72 10.15 -12.06 -25.60
CA ALA A 72 10.30 -13.47 -25.95
C ALA A 72 9.21 -14.28 -25.23
N CYS A 73 8.32 -14.94 -25.97
CA CYS A 73 7.44 -15.96 -25.39
C CYS A 73 8.25 -17.21 -25.06
N GLY A 74 8.11 -17.73 -23.83
CA GLY A 74 8.55 -19.08 -23.50
C GLY A 74 7.61 -20.08 -24.18
N VAL A 75 8.20 -21.06 -24.88
CA VAL A 75 7.63 -22.27 -25.52
C VAL A 75 6.12 -22.36 -25.71
#